data_AF-A0A4Q3C802-F1
#
_entry.id   AF-A0A4Q3C802-F1
#
_cell.length_a   1.000
_cell.length_b   1.000
_cell.length_c   1.000
_cell.angle_alpha   90.00
_cell.angle_beta   90.00
_cell.angle_gamma   90.00
#
_symmetry.space_group_name_H-M   'P 1'
#
loop_
_entity.id
_entity.type
_entity.pdbx_description
1 polymer ?
#
loop_
_entity_poly.entity_id
_entity_poly.type
_entity_poly.pdbx_seq_one_letter_code
_entity_poly.pdbx_strand_id
1 'polypeptide(L)'
;MDLPHAPYLFFMGVGDYSITKDSYKGKEVSYYVEKKYAPYARGIFGNTPEMMKFFSEKLGVEYPWAKYAQIVGRDYVSGAMENTTATLHQESAYQTSRQLLDGNGWEETIAHELFHQWFGDLVTAESWSNLTVNESFANYSEYLWDEYKYGKDMADEHNMEDMQGYLMSGSDKKDLVRFHYADKEDMFDAVSYNKGGRILHMLRNIVGDEAFFASLNNYLTTNKFKAGEAGQLRLAFEETTGKDMNWFWNQWYYGSGHPKLSINYNYNIPGLPGVAEMIVKQTQTTGKVFTLPVAVDVYVAGNRTRYNITVDDKVDTFYFNVASKPELINFDADKILLAEKTENKVDENYIAQWKYARNYIDRREALDYFAKKSMPEIAKGLKDKYAGLRQFTIQRIGNTPYKTDAVVIADIESIARADKDNKTKAAAINYLVKNGGDKY
;
A
#
# COMPACT_ATOMS: atom_id res chain seq x y z
N MET A 1 29.74 7.64 -17.31
CA MET A 1 29.10 7.40 -16.01
C MET A 1 30.19 7.73 -15.03
N ASP A 2 30.12 8.91 -14.42
CA ASP A 2 31.26 9.52 -13.72
C ASP A 2 31.03 9.61 -12.21
N LEU A 3 29.81 9.26 -11.77
CA LEU A 3 29.40 9.18 -10.38
C LEU A 3 29.62 7.74 -9.87
N PRO A 4 29.99 7.56 -8.59
CA PRO A 4 30.13 6.24 -7.98
C PRO A 4 28.77 5.55 -7.87
N HIS A 5 28.76 4.23 -8.06
CA HIS A 5 27.60 3.36 -7.84
C HIS A 5 28.07 1.96 -7.43
N ALA A 6 27.16 1.13 -6.88
CA ALA A 6 27.50 -0.20 -6.40
C ALA A 6 27.77 -1.18 -7.56
N PRO A 7 28.77 -2.09 -7.45
CA PRO A 7 29.08 -3.04 -8.52
C PRO A 7 27.93 -3.97 -8.92
N TYR A 8 27.03 -4.32 -7.99
CA TYR A 8 25.90 -5.22 -8.28
C TYR A 8 24.85 -4.58 -9.21
N LEU A 9 24.85 -3.25 -9.33
CA LEU A 9 23.98 -2.47 -10.20
C LEU A 9 24.51 -2.35 -11.62
N PHE A 10 25.73 -2.81 -11.90
CA PHE A 10 26.28 -2.81 -13.25
C PHE A 10 25.45 -3.70 -14.17
N PHE A 11 25.09 -3.15 -15.33
CA PHE A 11 24.30 -3.85 -16.33
C PHE A 11 24.84 -3.65 -17.74
N MET A 12 24.81 -4.72 -18.52
CA MET A 12 25.06 -4.70 -19.95
C MET A 12 24.04 -5.58 -20.67
N GLY A 13 23.12 -4.94 -21.40
CA GLY A 13 22.16 -5.60 -22.26
C GLY A 13 22.55 -5.49 -23.73
N VAL A 14 22.46 -6.58 -24.48
CA VAL A 14 22.70 -6.62 -25.93
C VAL A 14 21.50 -7.28 -26.60
N GLY A 15 20.94 -6.64 -27.62
CA GLY A 15 19.81 -7.17 -28.38
C GLY A 15 19.40 -6.28 -29.55
N ASP A 16 18.56 -6.82 -30.43
CA ASP A 16 17.97 -6.08 -31.57
C ASP A 16 16.69 -5.37 -31.12
N TYR A 17 16.86 -4.24 -30.44
CA TYR A 17 15.78 -3.44 -29.88
C TYR A 17 15.34 -2.32 -30.83
N SER A 18 14.05 -2.00 -30.79
CA SER A 18 13.55 -0.69 -31.16
C SER A 18 13.64 0.25 -29.97
N ILE A 19 14.13 1.47 -30.19
CA ILE A 19 14.37 2.45 -29.13
C ILE A 19 13.38 3.60 -29.29
N THR A 20 12.50 3.75 -28.31
CA THR A 20 11.64 4.92 -28.19
C THR A 20 12.27 5.92 -27.23
N LYS A 21 12.43 7.18 -27.66
CA LYS A 21 13.05 8.24 -26.84
C LYS A 21 12.02 9.15 -26.19
N ASP A 22 12.32 9.57 -24.97
CA ASP A 22 11.65 10.60 -24.19
C ASP A 22 12.70 11.48 -23.48
N SER A 23 12.28 12.42 -22.65
CA SER A 23 13.21 13.29 -21.93
C SER A 23 12.66 13.76 -20.60
N TYR A 24 13.56 13.96 -19.64
CA TYR A 24 13.25 14.61 -18.38
C TYR A 24 14.32 15.66 -18.07
N LYS A 25 13.95 16.95 -18.06
CA LYS A 25 14.86 18.09 -17.82
C LYS A 25 16.16 18.03 -18.66
N GLY A 26 16.04 17.66 -19.94
CA GLY A 26 17.18 17.54 -20.86
C GLY A 26 18.00 16.24 -20.73
N LYS A 27 17.70 15.38 -19.77
CA LYS A 27 18.26 14.02 -19.66
C LYS A 27 17.48 13.08 -20.59
N GLU A 28 18.19 12.20 -21.29
CA GLU A 28 17.55 11.19 -22.15
C GLU A 28 16.82 10.17 -21.28
N VAL A 29 15.56 9.92 -21.62
CA VAL A 29 14.79 8.77 -21.15
C VAL A 29 14.54 7.88 -22.35
N SER A 30 14.72 6.56 -22.24
CA SER A 30 14.62 5.68 -23.41
C SER A 30 14.04 4.31 -23.09
N TYR A 31 13.27 3.77 -24.01
CA TYR A 31 12.58 2.48 -23.86
C TYR A 31 13.07 1.52 -24.93
N TYR A 32 13.73 0.44 -24.51
CA TYR A 32 14.28 -0.60 -25.37
C TYR A 32 13.33 -1.78 -25.35
N VAL A 33 12.64 -1.97 -26.47
CA VAL A 33 11.63 -3.01 -26.64
C VAL A 33 11.87 -3.77 -27.94
N GLU A 34 11.41 -5.01 -28.03
CA GLU A 34 11.42 -5.72 -29.30
C GLU A 34 10.62 -4.97 -30.37
N LYS A 35 11.03 -5.10 -31.64
CA LYS A 35 10.39 -4.41 -32.78
C LYS A 35 8.87 -4.55 -32.81
N LYS A 36 8.32 -5.72 -32.44
CA LYS A 36 6.89 -5.97 -32.40
C LYS A 36 6.14 -5.14 -31.34
N TYR A 37 6.82 -4.69 -30.29
CA TYR A 37 6.25 -3.87 -29.22
C TYR A 37 6.60 -2.37 -29.33
N ALA A 38 7.38 -1.98 -30.33
CA ALA A 38 7.74 -0.57 -30.56
C ALA A 38 6.53 0.40 -30.55
N PRO A 39 5.37 0.07 -31.16
CA PRO A 39 4.19 0.95 -31.12
C PRO A 39 3.59 1.15 -29.72
N TYR A 40 3.89 0.27 -28.77
CA TYR A 40 3.28 0.27 -27.43
C TYR A 40 4.23 0.79 -26.35
N ALA A 41 5.51 1.02 -26.66
CA ALA A 41 6.52 1.41 -25.68
C ALA A 41 6.11 2.63 -24.83
N ARG A 42 5.54 3.66 -25.45
CA ARG A 42 5.03 4.84 -24.72
C ARG A 42 3.81 4.54 -23.85
N GLY A 43 2.96 3.59 -24.25
CA GLY A 43 1.82 3.19 -23.44
C GLY A 43 2.23 2.43 -22.18
N ILE A 44 3.33 1.67 -22.25
CA ILE A 44 3.88 0.90 -21.13
C ILE A 44 4.71 1.80 -20.21
N PHE A 45 5.63 2.58 -20.77
CA PHE A 45 6.67 3.30 -20.00
C PHE A 45 6.50 4.83 -20.00
N GLY A 46 5.51 5.38 -20.69
CA GLY A 46 5.42 6.83 -20.94
C GLY A 46 5.24 7.70 -19.69
N ASN A 47 4.81 7.13 -18.56
CA ASN A 47 4.70 7.86 -17.29
C ASN A 47 6.06 8.10 -16.62
N THR A 48 7.16 7.51 -17.12
CA THR A 48 8.50 7.64 -16.51
C THR A 48 8.92 9.07 -16.24
N PRO A 49 8.85 10.03 -17.19
CA PRO A 49 9.28 11.40 -16.92
C PRO A 49 8.43 12.11 -15.85
N GLU A 50 7.15 11.74 -15.74
CA GLU A 50 6.25 12.24 -14.69
C GLU A 50 6.60 11.64 -13.33
N MET A 51 6.87 10.33 -13.26
CA MET A 51 7.36 9.67 -12.04
C MET A 51 8.70 10.26 -11.59
N MET A 52 9.63 10.50 -12.52
CA MET A 52 10.91 11.15 -12.22
C MET A 52 10.69 12.54 -11.61
N LYS A 53 9.75 13.32 -12.16
CA LYS A 53 9.36 14.62 -11.61
C LYS A 53 8.79 14.47 -10.20
N PHE A 54 7.80 13.61 -10.05
CA PHE A 54 7.07 13.38 -8.81
C PHE A 54 8.01 12.99 -7.67
N PHE A 55 8.84 11.97 -7.87
CA PHE A 55 9.78 11.50 -6.85
C PHE A 55 10.86 12.53 -6.53
N SER A 56 11.39 13.23 -7.53
CA SER A 56 12.35 14.32 -7.30
C SER A 56 11.77 15.43 -6.43
N GLU A 57 10.52 15.83 -6.69
CA GLU A 57 9.81 16.86 -5.93
C GLU A 57 9.47 16.39 -4.52
N LYS A 58 9.00 15.15 -4.36
CA LYS A 58 8.67 14.55 -3.05
C LYS A 58 9.88 14.38 -2.15
N LEU A 59 11.01 13.94 -2.70
CA LEU A 59 12.24 13.71 -1.95
C LEU A 59 13.06 14.99 -1.77
N GLY A 60 12.80 16.04 -2.56
CA GLY A 60 13.66 17.23 -2.62
C GLY A 60 15.07 16.93 -3.13
N VAL A 61 15.25 15.82 -3.84
CA VAL A 61 16.53 15.37 -4.43
C VAL A 61 16.29 15.09 -5.90
N GLU A 62 16.93 15.86 -6.78
CA GLU A 62 16.81 15.70 -8.23
C GLU A 62 17.34 14.33 -8.70
N TYR A 63 16.79 13.80 -9.80
CA TYR A 63 17.30 12.57 -10.42
C TYR A 63 18.80 12.67 -10.71
N PRO A 64 19.65 11.85 -10.06
CA PRO A 64 21.09 12.13 -9.97
C PRO A 64 21.86 11.73 -11.24
N TRP A 65 21.33 10.82 -12.05
CA TRP A 65 22.07 10.21 -13.15
C TRP A 65 21.96 10.96 -14.48
N ALA A 66 22.85 10.65 -15.43
CA ALA A 66 22.94 11.36 -16.70
C ALA A 66 21.79 11.05 -17.68
N LYS A 67 21.23 9.84 -17.59
CA LYS A 67 20.12 9.32 -18.41
C LYS A 67 19.35 8.25 -17.64
N TYR A 68 18.23 7.82 -18.19
CA TYR A 68 17.48 6.65 -17.71
C TYR A 68 16.99 5.81 -18.88
N ALA A 69 17.11 4.50 -18.79
CA ALA A 69 16.60 3.56 -19.76
C ALA A 69 15.70 2.53 -19.07
N GLN A 70 14.67 2.09 -19.78
CA GLN A 70 13.88 0.91 -19.41
C GLN A 70 14.01 -0.11 -20.52
N ILE A 71 14.39 -1.33 -20.16
CA ILE A 71 14.75 -2.39 -21.10
C ILE A 71 13.93 -3.62 -20.74
N VAL A 72 13.33 -4.29 -21.73
CA VAL A 72 12.62 -5.54 -21.48
C VAL A 72 13.43 -6.73 -21.99
N GLY A 73 13.81 -7.63 -21.09
CA GLY A 73 14.51 -8.88 -21.37
C GLY A 73 13.59 -10.10 -21.40
N ARG A 74 14.01 -11.15 -22.11
CA ARG A 74 13.38 -12.48 -22.10
C ARG A 74 13.94 -13.32 -20.97
N ASP A 75 13.15 -14.28 -20.49
CA ASP A 75 13.56 -15.30 -19.51
C ASP A 75 14.20 -14.70 -18.23
N TYR A 76 13.84 -13.46 -17.88
CA TYR A 76 14.35 -12.81 -16.68
C TYR A 76 13.48 -13.20 -15.47
N VAL A 77 13.98 -14.14 -14.68
CA VAL A 77 13.20 -14.82 -13.62
C VAL A 77 12.95 -13.97 -12.38
N SER A 78 13.73 -12.90 -12.16
CA SER A 78 13.64 -12.07 -10.95
C SER A 78 12.62 -10.93 -11.06
N GLY A 79 11.84 -10.86 -12.14
CA GLY A 79 10.83 -9.81 -12.32
C GLY A 79 11.41 -8.53 -12.94
N ALA A 80 12.18 -7.78 -12.17
CA ALA A 80 12.88 -6.58 -12.63
C ALA A 80 14.21 -6.37 -11.87
N MET A 81 15.01 -5.39 -12.30
CA MET A 81 16.30 -5.04 -11.69
C MET A 81 16.56 -3.55 -11.83
N GLU A 82 16.99 -2.94 -10.75
CA GLU A 82 17.10 -1.50 -10.58
C GLU A 82 18.39 -0.89 -11.14
N ASN A 83 19.03 -1.57 -12.09
CA ASN A 83 20.38 -1.22 -12.54
C ASN A 83 20.55 0.27 -12.87
N THR A 84 21.63 0.87 -12.37
CA THR A 84 21.84 2.31 -12.44
C THR A 84 21.78 2.83 -13.86
N THR A 85 20.88 3.79 -14.09
CA THR A 85 20.56 4.41 -15.39
C THR A 85 19.84 3.52 -16.40
N ALA A 86 19.56 2.24 -16.11
CA ALA A 86 18.99 1.31 -17.07
C ALA A 86 18.26 0.12 -16.40
N THR A 87 17.03 0.31 -15.97
CA THR A 87 16.21 -0.77 -15.39
C THR A 87 15.92 -1.87 -16.41
N LEU A 88 16.11 -3.12 -15.97
CA LEU A 88 15.70 -4.31 -16.71
C LEU A 88 14.34 -4.80 -16.18
N HIS A 89 13.41 -5.05 -17.08
CA HIS A 89 12.11 -5.65 -16.81
C HIS A 89 12.00 -7.02 -17.49
N GLN A 90 11.25 -7.94 -16.90
CA GLN A 90 10.87 -9.18 -17.56
C GLN A 90 9.79 -8.96 -18.64
N GLU A 91 9.59 -9.98 -19.46
CA GLU A 91 8.71 -9.96 -20.64
C GLU A 91 7.23 -9.67 -20.36
N SER A 92 6.74 -9.88 -19.13
CA SER A 92 5.36 -9.52 -18.75
C SER A 92 5.10 -8.01 -18.72
N ALA A 93 6.16 -7.18 -18.74
CA ALA A 93 6.02 -5.74 -18.93
C ALA A 93 5.39 -5.39 -20.29
N TYR A 94 5.51 -6.29 -21.29
CA TYR A 94 4.94 -6.08 -22.60
C TYR A 94 3.41 -6.15 -22.60
N GLN A 95 2.80 -5.03 -22.99
CA GLN A 95 1.36 -4.91 -23.14
C GLN A 95 1.02 -4.23 -24.47
N THR A 96 -0.02 -4.73 -25.12
CA THR A 96 -0.58 -4.13 -26.33
C THR A 96 -1.54 -3.00 -25.98
N SER A 97 -1.87 -2.14 -26.95
CA SER A 97 -2.89 -1.10 -26.77
C SER A 97 -4.23 -1.64 -26.26
N ARG A 98 -4.60 -2.88 -26.59
CA ARG A 98 -5.83 -3.52 -26.10
C ARG A 98 -5.75 -3.85 -24.62
N GLN A 99 -4.62 -4.40 -24.15
CA GLN A 99 -4.42 -4.72 -22.73
C GLN A 99 -4.35 -3.44 -21.88
N LEU A 100 -3.69 -2.40 -22.39
CA LEU A 100 -3.58 -1.10 -21.72
C LEU A 100 -4.92 -0.38 -21.51
N LEU A 101 -6.00 -0.80 -22.19
CA LEU A 101 -7.36 -0.30 -21.90
C LEU A 101 -7.86 -0.72 -20.52
N ASP A 102 -7.34 -1.81 -19.95
CA ASP A 102 -7.67 -2.29 -18.61
C ASP A 102 -6.71 -1.74 -17.53
N GLY A 103 -5.87 -0.78 -17.92
CA GLY A 103 -4.78 -0.23 -17.11
C GLY A 103 -3.43 -0.88 -17.43
N ASN A 104 -2.38 -0.24 -16.94
CA ASN A 104 -1.01 -0.73 -17.09
C ASN A 104 -0.67 -1.63 -15.89
N GLY A 105 -0.68 -2.95 -16.09
CA GLY A 105 -0.41 -3.92 -15.03
C GLY A 105 1.05 -4.00 -14.58
N TRP A 106 1.94 -3.17 -15.14
CA TRP A 106 3.36 -3.08 -14.76
C TRP A 106 3.71 -1.71 -14.18
N GLU A 107 2.73 -0.82 -13.98
CA GLU A 107 3.00 0.58 -13.61
C GLU A 107 3.57 0.72 -12.21
N GLU A 108 3.05 -0.03 -11.23
CA GLU A 108 3.58 -0.12 -9.87
C GLU A 108 5.04 -0.60 -9.90
N THR A 109 5.33 -1.69 -10.62
CA THR A 109 6.72 -2.17 -10.82
C THR A 109 7.60 -1.12 -11.49
N ILE A 110 7.13 -0.39 -12.50
CA ILE A 110 7.91 0.68 -13.12
C ILE A 110 8.23 1.81 -12.12
N ALA A 111 7.27 2.16 -11.25
CA ALA A 111 7.48 3.13 -10.20
C ALA A 111 8.51 2.65 -9.17
N HIS A 112 8.38 1.39 -8.72
CA HIS A 112 9.30 0.70 -7.82
C HIS A 112 10.75 0.77 -8.33
N GLU A 113 10.97 0.28 -9.55
CA GLU A 113 12.30 0.22 -10.15
C GLU A 113 12.93 1.59 -10.38
N LEU A 114 12.10 2.58 -10.75
CA LEU A 114 12.58 3.95 -10.90
C LEU A 114 12.95 4.56 -9.53
N PHE A 115 12.21 4.26 -8.48
CA PHE A 115 12.45 4.83 -7.15
C PHE A 115 13.80 4.40 -6.56
N HIS A 116 14.28 3.21 -6.95
CA HIS A 116 15.60 2.75 -6.57
C HIS A 116 16.75 3.68 -6.98
N GLN A 117 16.54 4.50 -8.01
CA GLN A 117 17.52 5.49 -8.45
C GLN A 117 17.85 6.51 -7.35
N TRP A 118 17.02 6.64 -6.30
CA TRP A 118 17.31 7.34 -5.04
C TRP A 118 17.64 6.38 -3.88
N PHE A 119 16.86 5.30 -3.71
CA PHE A 119 17.00 4.32 -2.62
C PHE A 119 17.43 2.96 -3.15
N GLY A 120 18.72 2.66 -3.13
CA GLY A 120 19.32 1.50 -3.79
C GLY A 120 20.54 1.88 -4.62
N ASP A 121 20.44 2.97 -5.36
CA ASP A 121 21.51 3.40 -6.26
C ASP A 121 22.26 4.63 -5.74
N LEU A 122 21.53 5.70 -5.37
CA LEU A 122 22.16 6.91 -4.84
C LEU A 122 22.63 6.70 -3.40
N VAL A 123 21.82 6.02 -2.59
CA VAL A 123 22.20 5.49 -1.27
C VAL A 123 21.89 4.00 -1.30
N THR A 124 22.93 3.19 -1.43
CA THR A 124 22.82 1.73 -1.57
C THR A 124 22.95 1.05 -0.22
N ALA A 125 22.24 -0.05 0.04
CA ALA A 125 22.40 -0.80 1.28
C ALA A 125 23.86 -1.20 1.54
N GLU A 126 24.33 -1.00 2.77
CA GLU A 126 25.68 -1.39 3.19
C GLU A 126 25.93 -2.90 3.04
N SER A 127 24.89 -3.68 3.34
CA SER A 127 24.85 -5.13 3.21
C SER A 127 23.40 -5.57 3.01
N TRP A 128 23.17 -6.81 2.58
CA TRP A 128 21.81 -7.35 2.44
C TRP A 128 21.03 -7.34 3.75
N SER A 129 21.70 -7.30 4.92
CA SER A 129 21.07 -7.08 6.23
C SER A 129 20.25 -5.79 6.28
N ASN A 130 20.69 -4.76 5.55
CA ASN A 130 20.07 -3.44 5.45
C ASN A 130 19.20 -3.29 4.21
N LEU A 131 18.82 -4.38 3.52
CA LEU A 131 18.06 -4.35 2.26
C LEU A 131 16.76 -3.51 2.35
N THR A 132 16.19 -3.34 3.53
CA THR A 132 15.08 -2.40 3.78
C THR A 132 15.33 -0.97 3.29
N VAL A 133 16.57 -0.48 3.22
CA VAL A 133 16.83 0.88 2.71
C VAL A 133 16.68 0.96 1.18
N ASN A 134 16.66 -0.19 0.50
CA ASN A 134 16.35 -0.32 -0.92
C ASN A 134 14.87 -0.70 -1.09
N GLU A 135 14.53 -1.94 -0.72
CA GLU A 135 13.28 -2.62 -1.15
C GLU A 135 12.04 -2.10 -0.44
N SER A 136 12.11 -1.83 0.87
CA SER A 136 10.95 -1.27 1.59
C SER A 136 10.55 0.07 1.01
N PHE A 137 11.54 0.87 0.60
CA PHE A 137 11.34 2.20 0.03
C PHE A 137 10.82 2.13 -1.40
N ALA A 138 11.38 1.25 -2.23
CA ALA A 138 10.88 1.01 -3.57
C ALA A 138 9.45 0.48 -3.55
N ASN A 139 9.11 -0.47 -2.66
CA ASN A 139 7.74 -0.92 -2.46
C ASN A 139 6.82 0.20 -1.97
N TYR A 140 7.26 1.02 -1.01
CA TYR A 140 6.45 2.15 -0.57
C TYR A 140 6.23 3.22 -1.65
N SER A 141 7.12 3.31 -2.63
CA SER A 141 6.99 4.24 -3.75
C SER A 141 5.78 3.94 -4.65
N GLU A 142 5.34 2.68 -4.69
CA GLU A 142 4.16 2.23 -5.42
C GLU A 142 2.91 2.91 -4.85
N TYR A 143 2.72 2.84 -3.52
CA TYR A 143 1.67 3.59 -2.82
C TYR A 143 1.74 5.09 -3.11
N LEU A 144 2.93 5.69 -3.06
CA LEU A 144 3.09 7.13 -3.29
C LEU A 144 2.68 7.52 -4.72
N TRP A 145 3.05 6.70 -5.71
CA TRP A 145 2.68 6.91 -7.10
C TRP A 145 1.17 6.77 -7.30
N ASP A 146 0.55 5.73 -6.77
CA ASP A 146 -0.90 5.52 -6.89
C ASP A 146 -1.70 6.65 -6.22
N GLU A 147 -1.26 7.10 -5.04
CA GLU A 147 -1.89 8.21 -4.33
C GLU A 147 -1.85 9.48 -5.18
N TYR A 148 -0.73 9.73 -5.87
CA TYR A 148 -0.57 10.87 -6.77
C TYR A 148 -1.38 10.74 -8.06
N LYS A 149 -1.32 9.58 -8.71
CA LYS A 149 -1.82 9.39 -10.09
C LYS A 149 -3.31 9.05 -10.12
N TYR A 150 -3.75 8.18 -9.21
CA TYR A 150 -5.08 7.57 -9.21
C TYR A 150 -5.90 7.90 -7.96
N GLY A 151 -5.26 8.47 -6.94
CA GLY A 151 -5.88 8.94 -5.71
C GLY A 151 -5.87 7.90 -4.59
N LYS A 152 -6.20 8.37 -3.40
CA LYS A 152 -6.03 7.62 -2.14
C LYS A 152 -6.71 6.23 -2.10
N ASP A 153 -7.90 6.06 -2.69
CA ASP A 153 -8.58 4.75 -2.63
C ASP A 153 -7.78 3.65 -3.39
N MET A 154 -7.08 4.00 -4.48
CA MET A 154 -6.20 3.06 -5.20
C MET A 154 -4.98 2.70 -4.35
N ALA A 155 -4.31 3.72 -3.81
CA ALA A 155 -3.15 3.53 -2.96
C ALA A 155 -3.49 2.70 -1.71
N ASP A 156 -4.64 2.97 -1.06
CA ASP A 156 -5.10 2.22 0.10
C ASP A 156 -5.47 0.76 -0.24
N GLU A 157 -5.94 0.49 -1.46
CA GLU A 157 -6.16 -0.88 -1.97
C GLU A 157 -4.82 -1.61 -2.09
N HIS A 158 -3.88 -1.04 -2.83
CA HIS A 158 -2.53 -1.57 -3.02
C HIS A 158 -1.83 -1.86 -1.66
N ASN A 159 -1.83 -0.89 -0.74
CA ASN A 159 -1.19 -1.07 0.57
C ASN A 159 -1.86 -2.13 1.46
N MET A 160 -3.16 -2.36 1.26
CA MET A 160 -3.90 -3.42 1.95
C MET A 160 -3.58 -4.79 1.37
N GLU A 161 -3.43 -4.90 0.05
CA GLU A 161 -2.96 -6.12 -0.61
C GLU A 161 -1.55 -6.48 -0.15
N ASP A 162 -0.65 -5.50 -0.04
CA ASP A 162 0.68 -5.67 0.54
C ASP A 162 0.63 -6.18 1.98
N MET A 163 -0.16 -5.52 2.83
CA MET A 163 -0.35 -5.96 4.20
C MET A 163 -0.84 -7.42 4.26
N GLN A 164 -1.79 -7.80 3.40
CA GLN A 164 -2.26 -9.18 3.32
C GLN A 164 -1.18 -10.14 2.82
N GLY A 165 -0.38 -9.74 1.83
CA GLY A 165 0.75 -10.50 1.32
C GLY A 165 1.74 -10.86 2.43
N TYR A 166 2.13 -9.88 3.25
CA TYR A 166 2.96 -10.14 4.43
C TYR A 166 2.26 -11.04 5.46
N LEU A 167 1.01 -10.74 5.84
CA LEU A 167 0.29 -11.51 6.87
C LEU A 167 0.09 -12.99 6.47
N MET A 168 -0.01 -13.28 5.17
CA MET A 168 -0.14 -14.65 4.63
C MET A 168 1.20 -15.32 4.32
N SER A 169 2.32 -14.59 4.36
CA SER A 169 3.64 -15.11 3.99
C SER A 169 4.25 -16.12 4.97
N GLY A 170 3.74 -16.19 6.21
CA GLY A 170 4.34 -17.01 7.28
C GLY A 170 5.72 -16.51 7.74
N SER A 171 6.08 -15.26 7.41
CA SER A 171 7.38 -14.64 7.74
C SER A 171 7.38 -13.86 9.05
N ASP A 172 6.42 -14.11 9.94
CA ASP A 172 6.20 -13.36 11.19
C ASP A 172 7.36 -13.48 12.19
N LYS A 173 8.25 -14.45 12.02
CA LYS A 173 9.45 -14.64 12.86
C LYS A 173 10.71 -13.93 12.36
N LYS A 174 10.66 -13.33 11.16
CA LYS A 174 11.82 -12.67 10.56
C LYS A 174 11.84 -11.19 10.93
N ASP A 175 12.99 -10.72 11.38
CA ASP A 175 13.24 -9.29 11.57
C ASP A 175 13.43 -8.63 10.20
N LEU A 176 13.13 -7.33 10.10
CA LEU A 176 13.30 -6.60 8.85
C LEU A 176 14.80 -6.36 8.57
N VAL A 177 15.53 -5.87 9.56
CA VAL A 177 16.99 -5.90 9.56
C VAL A 177 17.45 -7.17 10.25
N ARG A 178 18.08 -8.07 9.50
CA ARG A 178 18.58 -9.35 10.00
C ARG A 178 20.05 -9.52 9.65
N PHE A 179 20.88 -9.76 10.68
CA PHE A 179 22.34 -9.88 10.54
C PHE A 179 22.81 -11.29 10.16
N HIS A 180 21.88 -12.25 10.15
CA HIS A 180 22.16 -13.65 9.86
C HIS A 180 21.14 -14.17 8.84
N TYR A 181 21.64 -14.62 7.70
CA TYR A 181 20.89 -15.25 6.62
C TYR A 181 21.82 -16.29 5.95
N ALA A 182 21.25 -17.32 5.31
CA ALA A 182 22.03 -18.38 4.68
C ALA A 182 22.45 -17.96 3.27
N ASP A 183 21.52 -17.35 2.54
CA ASP A 183 21.73 -16.79 1.21
C ASP A 183 21.17 -15.36 1.14
N LYS A 184 21.72 -14.51 0.27
CA LYS A 184 21.20 -13.16 0.06
C LYS A 184 19.74 -13.19 -0.42
N GLU A 185 19.35 -14.22 -1.18
CA GLU A 185 17.98 -14.39 -1.69
C GLU A 185 16.97 -14.53 -0.54
N ASP A 186 17.40 -14.95 0.66
CA ASP A 186 16.55 -15.00 1.86
C ASP A 186 16.06 -13.61 2.32
N MET A 187 16.73 -12.54 1.87
CA MET A 187 16.38 -11.15 2.16
C MET A 187 15.28 -10.62 1.26
N PHE A 188 15.08 -11.22 0.08
CA PHE A 188 14.10 -10.78 -0.91
C PHE A 188 12.74 -11.46 -0.64
N ASP A 189 12.09 -11.04 0.44
CA ASP A 189 10.84 -11.64 0.93
C ASP A 189 9.80 -10.60 1.37
N ALA A 190 8.58 -11.07 1.67
CA ALA A 190 7.47 -10.20 2.08
C ALA A 190 7.74 -9.36 3.34
N VAL A 191 8.82 -9.65 4.09
CA VAL A 191 9.24 -8.78 5.20
C VAL A 191 9.96 -7.55 4.66
N SER A 192 10.91 -7.71 3.75
CA SER A 192 11.64 -6.60 3.12
C SER A 192 10.76 -5.75 2.20
N TYR A 193 9.83 -6.40 1.49
CA TYR A 193 8.88 -5.72 0.61
C TYR A 193 7.65 -5.23 1.39
N ASN A 194 6.64 -6.08 1.53
CA ASN A 194 5.30 -5.64 1.93
C ASN A 194 5.23 -5.13 3.38
N LYS A 195 5.90 -5.80 4.35
CA LYS A 195 6.00 -5.27 5.74
C LYS A 195 6.80 -3.97 5.73
N GLY A 196 7.93 -3.95 5.04
CA GLY A 196 8.79 -2.78 4.87
C GLY A 196 8.02 -1.54 4.41
N GLY A 197 7.30 -1.65 3.29
CA GLY A 197 6.49 -0.56 2.76
C GLY A 197 5.36 -0.14 3.70
N ARG A 198 4.66 -1.11 4.31
CA ARG A 198 3.60 -0.83 5.30
C ARG A 198 4.11 -0.09 6.52
N ILE A 199 5.27 -0.46 7.09
CA ILE A 199 5.81 0.24 8.27
C ILE A 199 6.30 1.64 7.92
N LEU A 200 6.78 1.89 6.69
CA LEU A 200 7.10 3.24 6.22
C LEU A 200 5.84 4.11 6.13
N HIS A 201 4.72 3.53 5.67
CA HIS A 201 3.43 4.22 5.69
C HIS A 201 2.96 4.55 7.11
N MET A 202 3.11 3.61 8.05
CA MET A 202 2.85 3.87 9.47
C MET A 202 3.76 4.98 10.02
N LEU A 203 5.05 4.97 9.68
CA LEU A 203 6.01 5.98 10.11
C LEU A 203 5.61 7.37 9.60
N ARG A 204 5.22 7.49 8.33
CA ARG A 204 4.71 8.75 7.73
C ARG A 204 3.51 9.30 8.50
N ASN A 205 2.59 8.45 8.94
CA ASN A 205 1.45 8.91 9.75
C ASN A 205 1.89 9.37 11.16
N ILE A 206 2.82 8.65 11.80
CA ILE A 206 3.32 8.97 13.15
C ILE A 206 4.05 10.32 13.18
N VAL A 207 4.91 10.58 12.20
CA VAL A 207 5.72 11.82 12.18
C VAL A 207 5.06 12.96 11.40
N GLY A 208 4.10 12.65 10.54
CA GLY A 208 3.46 13.60 9.62
C GLY A 208 4.18 13.71 8.28
N ASP A 209 3.43 14.09 7.24
CA ASP A 209 3.89 14.12 5.84
C ASP A 209 5.15 14.97 5.64
N GLU A 210 5.13 16.21 6.14
CA GLU A 210 6.21 17.17 6.00
C GLU A 210 7.51 16.66 6.65
N ALA A 211 7.41 16.20 7.90
CA ALA A 211 8.57 15.70 8.63
C ALA A 211 9.11 14.39 8.03
N PHE A 212 8.24 13.52 7.50
CA PHE A 212 8.64 12.29 6.83
C PHE A 212 9.52 12.60 5.62
N PHE A 213 9.03 13.41 4.66
CA PHE A 213 9.79 13.73 3.46
C PHE A 213 11.01 14.60 3.72
N ALA A 214 10.97 15.50 4.71
CA ALA A 214 12.16 16.23 5.16
C ALA A 214 13.24 15.29 5.73
N SER A 215 12.84 14.25 6.46
CA SER A 215 13.77 13.23 7.00
C SER A 215 14.40 12.41 5.88
N LEU A 216 13.63 12.05 4.85
CA LEU A 216 14.16 11.35 3.67
C LEU A 216 15.13 12.23 2.88
N ASN A 217 14.83 13.52 2.73
CA ASN A 217 15.75 14.47 2.13
C ASN A 217 17.06 14.55 2.90
N ASN A 218 17.02 14.70 4.23
CA ASN A 218 18.20 14.73 5.08
C ASN A 218 19.01 13.43 4.91
N TYR A 219 18.35 12.26 4.99
CA TYR A 219 19.00 10.97 4.80
C TYR A 219 19.71 10.85 3.44
N LEU A 220 19.02 11.14 2.35
CA LEU A 220 19.58 11.04 1.00
C LEU A 220 20.73 12.03 0.77
N THR A 221 20.59 13.28 1.20
CA THR A 221 21.60 14.31 0.98
C THR A 221 22.87 14.08 1.80
N THR A 222 22.73 13.57 3.03
CA THR A 222 23.84 13.23 3.93
C THR A 222 24.59 11.97 3.48
N ASN A 223 23.86 10.99 2.94
CA ASN A 223 24.40 9.65 2.62
C ASN A 223 24.59 9.39 1.12
N LYS A 224 24.30 10.35 0.23
CA LYS A 224 24.52 10.19 -1.22
C LYS A 224 25.92 9.65 -1.52
N PHE A 225 25.98 8.66 -2.40
CA PHE A 225 27.20 7.96 -2.82
C PHE A 225 27.91 7.19 -1.70
N LYS A 226 27.20 6.84 -0.63
CA LYS A 226 27.69 6.03 0.49
C LYS A 226 26.79 4.81 0.71
N ALA A 227 27.30 3.90 1.54
CA ALA A 227 26.56 2.79 2.08
C ALA A 227 25.52 3.25 3.11
N GLY A 228 24.28 2.83 2.92
CA GLY A 228 23.09 3.15 3.71
C GLY A 228 22.77 2.07 4.73
N GLU A 229 22.39 2.50 5.93
CA GLU A 229 21.96 1.61 7.02
C GLU A 229 20.65 2.09 7.64
N ALA A 230 19.86 1.15 8.16
CA ALA A 230 18.63 1.48 8.88
C ALA A 230 18.89 2.42 10.08
N GLY A 231 20.06 2.32 10.72
CA GLY A 231 20.46 3.21 11.81
C GLY A 231 20.67 4.66 11.38
N GLN A 232 21.26 4.89 10.20
CA GLN A 232 21.43 6.24 9.64
C GLN A 232 20.08 6.86 9.29
N LEU A 233 19.14 6.05 8.78
CA LEU A 233 17.78 6.50 8.52
C LEU A 233 17.09 6.93 9.81
N ARG A 234 17.19 6.14 10.89
CA ARG A 234 16.66 6.53 12.22
C ARG A 234 17.20 7.89 12.64
N LEU A 235 18.52 8.09 12.57
CA LEU A 235 19.16 9.35 12.98
C LEU A 235 18.67 10.55 12.17
N ALA A 236 18.45 10.39 10.86
CA ALA A 236 17.89 11.46 10.03
C ALA A 236 16.45 11.83 10.46
N PHE A 237 15.64 10.86 10.88
CA PHE A 237 14.30 11.11 11.44
C PHE A 237 14.37 11.79 12.80
N GLU A 238 15.26 11.37 13.69
CA GLU A 238 15.44 11.98 15.01
C GLU A 238 15.92 13.44 14.91
N GLU A 239 16.88 13.71 14.02
CA GLU A 239 17.39 15.05 13.75
C GLU A 239 16.29 15.98 13.21
N THR A 240 15.47 15.49 12.28
CA THR A 240 14.41 16.28 11.65
C THR A 240 13.22 16.52 12.57
N THR A 241 12.80 15.49 13.31
CA THR A 241 11.58 15.53 14.12
C THR A 241 11.81 16.01 15.56
N GLY A 242 13.05 15.92 16.05
CA GLY A 242 13.39 16.15 17.46
C GLY A 242 12.82 15.10 18.43
N LYS A 243 12.29 13.98 17.93
CA LYS A 243 11.69 12.90 18.73
C LYS A 243 12.66 11.72 18.83
N ASP A 244 12.64 11.01 19.95
CA ASP A 244 13.30 9.70 20.06
C ASP A 244 12.53 8.66 19.25
N MET A 245 13.20 8.06 18.27
CA MET A 245 12.61 7.07 17.35
C MET A 245 13.17 5.65 17.58
N ASN A 246 13.98 5.45 18.62
CA ASN A 246 14.53 4.14 18.96
C ASN A 246 13.44 3.08 19.15
N TRP A 247 12.33 3.43 19.82
CA TRP A 247 11.22 2.50 20.04
C TRP A 247 10.66 1.95 18.72
N PHE A 248 10.51 2.80 17.69
CA PHE A 248 9.94 2.40 16.40
C PHE A 248 10.89 1.46 15.66
N TRP A 249 12.17 1.79 15.62
CA TRP A 249 13.19 0.95 15.00
C TRP A 249 13.36 -0.39 15.73
N ASN A 250 13.44 -0.38 17.06
CA ASN A 250 13.53 -1.60 17.85
C ASN A 250 12.32 -2.51 17.64
N GLN A 251 11.12 -1.92 17.53
CA GLN A 251 9.89 -2.69 17.34
C GLN A 251 9.75 -3.27 15.92
N TRP A 252 10.01 -2.46 14.90
CA TRP A 252 9.63 -2.75 13.51
C TRP A 252 10.80 -3.10 12.58
N TYR A 253 11.98 -2.52 12.80
CA TYR A 253 13.18 -2.81 12.01
C TYR A 253 13.94 -3.99 12.60
N TYR A 254 14.29 -3.90 13.88
CA TYR A 254 15.06 -4.94 14.60
C TYR A 254 14.16 -5.95 15.32
N GLY A 255 12.86 -5.88 15.08
CA GLY A 255 11.86 -6.74 15.70
C GLY A 255 10.95 -7.40 14.68
N SER A 256 10.64 -8.66 14.96
CA SER A 256 9.74 -9.49 14.18
C SER A 256 8.29 -9.43 14.70
N GLY A 257 7.40 -9.98 13.88
CA GLY A 257 5.99 -10.12 14.16
C GLY A 257 5.16 -8.88 13.91
N HIS A 258 3.88 -9.01 14.26
CA HIS A 258 2.85 -7.98 14.20
C HIS A 258 1.83 -8.24 15.32
N PRO A 259 1.11 -7.20 15.78
CA PRO A 259 0.07 -7.35 16.78
C PRO A 259 -1.12 -8.15 16.24
N LYS A 260 -1.67 -9.03 17.10
CA LYS A 260 -2.98 -9.64 16.89
C LYS A 260 -3.95 -9.07 17.92
N LEU A 261 -4.93 -8.29 17.46
CA LEU A 261 -5.77 -7.47 18.32
C LEU A 261 -7.17 -8.05 18.45
N SER A 262 -7.65 -8.17 19.68
CA SER A 262 -9.08 -8.31 19.99
C SER A 262 -9.59 -6.98 20.54
N ILE A 263 -10.58 -6.39 19.87
CA ILE A 263 -11.15 -5.11 20.26
C ILE A 263 -12.62 -5.30 20.65
N ASN A 264 -12.97 -4.86 21.85
CA ASN A 264 -14.31 -4.91 22.42
C ASN A 264 -14.83 -3.49 22.70
N TYR A 265 -16.14 -3.32 22.56
CA TYR A 265 -16.80 -2.03 22.76
C TYR A 265 -17.97 -2.19 23.72
N ASN A 266 -18.03 -1.36 24.75
CA ASN A 266 -19.10 -1.35 25.74
C ASN A 266 -19.68 0.06 25.89
N TYR A 267 -20.95 0.13 26.30
CA TYR A 267 -21.64 1.37 26.63
C TYR A 267 -22.60 1.12 27.78
N ASN A 268 -22.94 2.17 28.55
CA ASN A 268 -23.74 2.09 29.77
C ASN A 268 -23.12 1.16 30.83
N ILE A 269 -21.84 1.34 31.07
CA ILE A 269 -21.10 0.61 32.10
C ILE A 269 -21.68 0.98 33.47
N PRO A 270 -22.02 0.01 34.33
CA PRO A 270 -22.51 0.31 35.68
C PRO A 270 -21.56 1.25 36.43
N GLY A 271 -22.10 2.37 36.91
CA GLY A 271 -21.32 3.40 37.62
C GLY A 271 -20.68 4.48 36.74
N LEU A 272 -20.76 4.37 35.41
CA LEU A 272 -20.21 5.35 34.44
C LEU A 272 -21.26 5.72 33.36
N PRO A 273 -22.37 6.38 33.72
CA PRO A 273 -23.36 6.83 32.73
C PRO A 273 -22.74 7.84 31.75
N GLY A 274 -23.10 7.76 30.47
CA GLY A 274 -22.58 8.67 29.44
C GLY A 274 -21.13 8.38 29.03
N VAL A 275 -20.60 7.20 29.34
CA VAL A 275 -19.26 6.76 28.94
C VAL A 275 -19.38 5.54 28.03
N ALA A 276 -18.65 5.59 26.91
CA ALA A 276 -18.36 4.42 26.10
C ALA A 276 -16.94 3.93 26.38
N GLU A 277 -16.74 2.62 26.33
CA GLU A 277 -15.47 1.97 26.60
C GLU A 277 -15.03 1.16 25.37
N MET A 278 -13.73 1.22 25.10
CA MET A 278 -13.07 0.36 24.13
C MET A 278 -11.91 -0.36 24.82
N ILE A 279 -11.94 -1.69 24.78
CA ILE A 279 -10.88 -2.55 25.33
C ILE A 279 -10.09 -3.11 24.17
N VAL A 280 -8.79 -2.86 24.13
CA VAL A 280 -7.86 -3.40 23.12
C VAL A 280 -6.96 -4.42 23.80
N LYS A 281 -7.05 -5.67 23.36
CA LYS A 281 -6.21 -6.77 23.87
C LYS A 281 -5.25 -7.25 22.79
N GLN A 282 -3.97 -7.30 23.14
CA GLN A 282 -2.94 -7.93 22.33
C GLN A 282 -2.89 -9.44 22.63
N THR A 283 -3.05 -10.27 21.60
CA THR A 283 -3.35 -11.71 21.70
C THR A 283 -2.31 -12.63 21.08
N GLN A 284 -1.25 -12.09 20.47
CA GLN A 284 -0.14 -12.86 19.92
C GLN A 284 0.51 -13.77 20.99
N THR A 285 0.89 -14.98 20.59
CA THR A 285 1.42 -16.02 21.50
C THR A 285 2.86 -15.80 21.92
N THR A 286 3.60 -14.93 21.22
CA THR A 286 5.00 -14.59 21.52
C THR A 286 5.16 -13.84 22.84
N GLY A 287 4.09 -13.24 23.36
CA GLY A 287 4.12 -12.41 24.56
C GLY A 287 4.73 -11.01 24.36
N LYS A 288 5.30 -10.72 23.18
CA LYS A 288 5.76 -9.39 22.79
C LYS A 288 4.58 -8.42 22.81
N VAL A 289 4.69 -7.31 23.52
CA VAL A 289 3.70 -6.23 23.52
C VAL A 289 4.18 -5.15 22.55
N PHE A 290 3.29 -4.68 21.68
CA PHE A 290 3.60 -3.64 20.71
C PHE A 290 3.07 -2.29 21.20
N THR A 291 3.84 -1.23 20.99
CA THR A 291 3.40 0.16 21.14
C THR A 291 2.77 0.63 19.82
N LEU A 292 1.49 0.99 19.85
CA LEU A 292 0.68 1.32 18.68
C LEU A 292 0.01 2.69 18.86
N PRO A 293 0.62 3.79 18.38
CA PRO A 293 -0.05 5.07 18.24
C PRO A 293 -1.14 4.95 17.17
N VAL A 294 -2.39 5.22 17.52
CA VAL A 294 -3.54 5.07 16.60
C VAL A 294 -4.57 6.18 16.81
N ALA A 295 -5.21 6.59 15.72
CA ALA A 295 -6.40 7.43 15.77
C ALA A 295 -7.66 6.57 15.99
N VAL A 296 -8.56 7.06 16.83
CA VAL A 296 -9.89 6.47 17.08
C VAL A 296 -10.94 7.54 16.82
N ASP A 297 -11.90 7.24 15.94
CA ASP A 297 -13.02 8.14 15.65
C ASP A 297 -14.30 7.59 16.31
N VAL A 298 -14.89 8.38 17.20
CA VAL A 298 -16.16 8.06 17.88
C VAL A 298 -17.28 8.87 17.22
N TYR A 299 -18.34 8.17 16.80
CA TYR A 299 -19.50 8.76 16.11
C TYR A 299 -20.74 8.71 16.99
N VAL A 300 -21.32 9.88 17.28
CA VAL A 300 -22.56 10.03 18.06
C VAL A 300 -23.53 10.92 17.29
N ALA A 301 -24.68 10.37 16.91
CA ALA A 301 -25.68 11.05 16.08
C ALA A 301 -25.08 11.66 14.78
N GLY A 302 -24.18 10.92 14.15
CA GLY A 302 -23.44 11.32 12.95
C GLY A 302 -22.28 12.31 13.18
N ASN A 303 -22.13 12.86 14.39
CA ASN A 303 -21.01 13.75 14.71
C ASN A 303 -19.77 12.94 15.07
N ARG A 304 -18.62 13.32 14.51
CA ARG A 304 -17.33 12.67 14.73
C ARG A 304 -16.50 13.41 15.78
N THR A 305 -15.97 12.67 16.75
CA THR A 305 -14.90 13.11 17.65
C THR A 305 -13.68 12.20 17.48
N ARG A 306 -12.51 12.77 17.20
CA ARG A 306 -11.25 12.03 17.04
C ARG A 306 -10.44 12.04 18.33
N TYR A 307 -9.87 10.89 18.67
CA TYR A 307 -8.96 10.69 19.78
C TYR A 307 -7.66 10.07 19.24
N ASN A 308 -6.51 10.63 19.61
CA ASN A 308 -5.22 10.01 19.35
C ASN A 308 -4.77 9.32 20.64
N ILE A 309 -4.60 8.01 20.57
CA ILE A 309 -4.25 7.17 21.73
C ILE A 309 -3.01 6.34 21.40
N THR A 310 -2.38 5.79 22.44
CA THR A 310 -1.34 4.78 22.31
C THR A 310 -1.84 3.52 23.01
N VAL A 311 -1.79 2.39 22.31
CA VAL A 311 -1.95 1.05 22.91
C VAL A 311 -0.56 0.52 23.16
N ASP A 312 -0.17 0.32 24.42
CA ASP A 312 1.18 -0.10 24.80
C ASP A 312 1.21 -1.18 25.90
N ASP A 313 0.05 -1.63 26.37
CA ASP A 313 -0.10 -2.75 27.27
C ASP A 313 -0.69 -3.99 26.60
N LYS A 314 -0.61 -5.12 27.30
CA LYS A 314 -1.27 -6.37 26.87
C LYS A 314 -2.79 -6.21 26.78
N VAL A 315 -3.36 -5.39 27.66
CA VAL A 315 -4.77 -5.01 27.68
C VAL A 315 -4.85 -3.54 28.06
N ASP A 316 -5.30 -2.72 27.11
CA ASP A 316 -5.60 -1.32 27.35
C ASP A 316 -7.12 -1.09 27.34
N THR A 317 -7.58 -0.16 28.18
CA THR A 317 -8.99 0.25 28.23
C THR A 317 -9.09 1.75 28.09
N PHE A 318 -9.83 2.21 27.08
CA PHE A 318 -10.04 3.61 26.77
C PHE A 318 -11.49 3.98 27.00
N TYR A 319 -11.71 5.17 27.57
CA TYR A 319 -13.04 5.69 27.89
C TYR A 319 -13.30 6.98 27.10
N PHE A 320 -14.51 7.08 26.56
CA PHE A 320 -14.95 8.23 25.77
C PHE A 320 -16.24 8.80 26.38
N ASN A 321 -16.20 10.08 26.74
CA ASN A 321 -17.39 10.80 27.19
C ASN A 321 -18.32 11.07 26.01
N VAL A 322 -19.56 10.58 26.09
CA VAL A 322 -20.51 10.59 24.98
C VAL A 322 -21.90 10.99 25.46
N ALA A 323 -22.58 11.84 24.67
CA ALA A 323 -23.92 12.33 25.01
C ALA A 323 -25.00 11.24 24.91
N SER A 324 -24.77 10.21 24.09
CA SER A 324 -25.63 9.04 23.90
C SER A 324 -24.80 7.86 23.38
N LYS A 325 -25.41 6.68 23.24
CA LYS A 325 -24.74 5.49 22.69
C LYS A 325 -24.07 5.81 21.34
N PRO A 326 -22.76 5.61 21.19
CA PRO A 326 -22.11 5.78 19.90
C PRO A 326 -22.65 4.82 18.85
N GLU A 327 -22.85 5.33 17.64
CA GLU A 327 -23.19 4.51 16.47
C GLU A 327 -21.97 3.70 16.02
N LEU A 328 -20.77 4.26 16.18
CA LEU A 328 -19.51 3.63 15.81
C LEU A 328 -18.36 4.16 16.68
N ILE A 329 -17.51 3.25 17.13
CA ILE A 329 -16.14 3.55 17.57
C ILE A 329 -15.22 2.91 16.52
N ASN A 330 -14.58 3.73 15.71
CA ASN A 330 -13.70 3.28 14.63
C ASN A 330 -12.26 3.23 15.12
N PHE A 331 -11.80 2.04 15.52
CA PHE A 331 -10.40 1.80 15.86
C PHE A 331 -9.52 1.81 14.61
N ASP A 332 -8.30 2.34 14.74
CA ASP A 332 -7.38 2.54 13.60
C ASP A 332 -8.11 3.32 12.49
N ALA A 333 -8.62 4.50 12.85
CA ALA A 333 -9.50 5.29 12.00
C ALA A 333 -8.82 5.76 10.70
N ASP A 334 -7.48 5.82 10.66
CA ASP A 334 -6.70 6.12 9.46
C ASP A 334 -6.40 4.87 8.61
N LYS A 335 -6.65 3.66 9.15
CA LYS A 335 -6.53 2.34 8.48
C LYS A 335 -5.11 2.00 8.02
N ILE A 336 -4.12 2.42 8.80
CA ILE A 336 -2.70 2.32 8.48
C ILE A 336 -1.97 1.23 9.28
N LEU A 337 -2.62 0.65 10.28
CA LEU A 337 -1.96 -0.28 11.19
C LEU A 337 -1.60 -1.60 10.49
N LEU A 338 -0.37 -2.07 10.68
CA LEU A 338 0.01 -3.45 10.38
C LEU A 338 -0.45 -4.35 11.55
N ALA A 339 -1.61 -4.98 11.41
CA ALA A 339 -2.19 -5.83 12.45
C ALA A 339 -3.18 -6.85 11.90
N GLU A 340 -3.34 -7.97 12.61
CA GLU A 340 -4.57 -8.77 12.52
C GLU A 340 -5.58 -8.20 13.53
N LYS A 341 -6.78 -7.85 13.07
CA LYS A 341 -7.83 -7.24 13.92
C LYS A 341 -9.06 -8.14 13.99
N THR A 342 -9.50 -8.45 15.21
CA THR A 342 -10.80 -9.05 15.51
C THR A 342 -11.61 -8.03 16.29
N GLU A 343 -12.60 -7.42 15.64
CA GLU A 343 -13.46 -6.40 16.23
C GLU A 343 -14.85 -6.98 16.55
N ASN A 344 -15.28 -6.87 17.80
CA ASN A 344 -16.59 -7.34 18.25
C ASN A 344 -17.68 -6.28 18.01
N LYS A 345 -17.79 -5.84 16.76
CA LYS A 345 -18.83 -4.93 16.25
C LYS A 345 -20.12 -5.70 15.94
N VAL A 346 -21.26 -5.05 16.12
CA VAL A 346 -22.59 -5.56 15.72
C VAL A 346 -23.04 -4.97 14.37
N ASP A 347 -24.12 -5.51 13.81
CA ASP A 347 -24.67 -5.11 12.50
C ASP A 347 -24.83 -3.58 12.37
N GLU A 348 -25.39 -2.93 13.40
CA GLU A 348 -25.61 -1.48 13.39
C GLU A 348 -24.29 -0.69 13.31
N ASN A 349 -23.20 -1.22 13.88
CA ASN A 349 -21.89 -0.57 13.80
C ASN A 349 -21.34 -0.61 12.37
N TYR A 350 -21.48 -1.73 11.65
CA TYR A 350 -21.02 -1.82 10.26
C TYR A 350 -21.88 -0.96 9.32
N ILE A 351 -23.18 -0.86 9.58
CA ILE A 351 -24.07 0.08 8.88
C ILE A 351 -23.60 1.52 9.11
N ALA A 352 -23.28 1.88 10.35
CA ALA A 352 -22.74 3.19 10.69
C ALA A 352 -21.35 3.43 10.08
N GLN A 353 -20.48 2.42 10.05
CA GLN A 353 -19.16 2.48 9.41
C GLN A 353 -19.27 2.80 7.93
N TRP A 354 -20.13 2.08 7.19
CA TRP A 354 -20.40 2.42 5.79
C TRP A 354 -20.94 3.85 5.59
N LYS A 355 -21.81 4.29 6.51
CA LYS A 355 -22.48 5.60 6.40
C LYS A 355 -21.52 6.77 6.66
N TYR A 356 -20.68 6.66 7.68
CA TYR A 356 -19.92 7.78 8.24
C TYR A 356 -18.43 7.72 7.96
N ALA A 357 -17.81 6.54 8.01
CA ALA A 357 -16.40 6.37 7.79
C ALA A 357 -16.10 6.37 6.28
N ARG A 358 -14.99 6.99 5.88
CA ARG A 358 -14.75 7.38 4.48
C ARG A 358 -13.54 6.72 3.86
N ASN A 359 -12.64 6.10 4.61
CA ASN A 359 -11.45 5.49 4.02
C ASN A 359 -11.83 4.23 3.23
N TYR A 360 -11.00 3.86 2.25
CA TYR A 360 -11.24 2.67 1.43
C TYR A 360 -11.47 1.42 2.30
N ILE A 361 -10.60 1.19 3.29
CA ILE A 361 -10.67 0.03 4.18
C ILE A 361 -11.94 0.02 5.04
N ASP A 362 -12.40 1.18 5.53
CA ASP A 362 -13.67 1.27 6.27
C ASP A 362 -14.83 0.75 5.43
N ARG A 363 -14.92 1.22 4.18
CA ARG A 363 -15.98 0.86 3.23
C ARG A 363 -15.86 -0.62 2.85
N ARG A 364 -14.65 -1.09 2.58
CA ARG A 364 -14.36 -2.50 2.24
C ARG A 364 -14.73 -3.46 3.37
N GLU A 365 -14.31 -3.17 4.61
CA GLU A 365 -14.60 -3.99 5.79
C GLU A 365 -16.11 -4.11 6.01
N ALA A 366 -16.86 -3.02 5.87
CA ALA A 366 -18.32 -3.04 5.98
C ALA A 366 -18.97 -3.90 4.87
N LEU A 367 -18.52 -3.76 3.62
CA LEU A 367 -19.02 -4.62 2.52
C LEU A 367 -18.70 -6.09 2.74
N ASP A 368 -17.47 -6.42 3.15
CA ASP A 368 -17.10 -7.81 3.45
C ASP A 368 -17.98 -8.40 4.57
N TYR A 369 -18.27 -7.60 5.61
CA TYR A 369 -19.19 -7.98 6.67
C TYR A 369 -20.61 -8.23 6.14
N PHE A 370 -21.18 -7.28 5.38
CA PHE A 370 -22.53 -7.42 4.81
C PHE A 370 -22.65 -8.66 3.93
N ALA A 371 -21.64 -8.95 3.11
CA ALA A 371 -21.61 -10.15 2.29
C ALA A 371 -21.60 -11.43 3.14
N LYS A 372 -20.71 -11.51 4.15
CA LYS A 372 -20.60 -12.66 5.06
C LYS A 372 -21.88 -12.91 5.88
N LYS A 373 -22.60 -11.84 6.25
CA LYS A 373 -23.86 -11.91 7.00
C LYS A 373 -25.11 -11.96 6.12
N SER A 374 -24.96 -11.96 4.79
CA SER A 374 -26.09 -11.89 3.86
C SER A 374 -27.03 -10.71 4.15
N MET A 375 -26.46 -9.56 4.49
CA MET A 375 -27.19 -8.32 4.71
C MET A 375 -27.45 -7.60 3.39
N PRO A 376 -28.64 -6.99 3.18
CA PRO A 376 -28.97 -6.30 1.92
C PRO A 376 -28.08 -5.08 1.65
N GLU A 377 -27.46 -4.51 2.69
CA GLU A 377 -26.56 -3.37 2.59
C GLU A 377 -25.35 -3.59 1.69
N ILE A 378 -24.98 -4.85 1.37
CA ILE A 378 -23.94 -5.15 0.39
C ILE A 378 -24.18 -4.45 -0.95
N ALA A 379 -25.44 -4.30 -1.37
CA ALA A 379 -25.81 -3.64 -2.62
C ALA A 379 -25.38 -2.16 -2.67
N LYS A 380 -25.15 -1.51 -1.53
CA LYS A 380 -24.66 -0.12 -1.47
C LYS A 380 -23.30 0.02 -2.17
N GLY A 381 -22.47 -1.02 -2.14
CA GLY A 381 -21.14 -1.01 -2.76
C GLY A 381 -21.17 -0.94 -4.28
N LEU A 382 -22.28 -1.29 -4.94
CA LEU A 382 -22.45 -1.13 -6.40
C LEU A 382 -22.42 0.35 -6.82
N LYS A 383 -22.64 1.27 -5.88
CA LYS A 383 -22.65 2.72 -6.10
C LYS A 383 -21.44 3.41 -5.46
N ASP A 384 -20.43 2.67 -5.01
CA ASP A 384 -19.22 3.27 -4.46
C ASP A 384 -18.52 4.13 -5.52
N LYS A 385 -17.88 5.22 -5.08
CA LYS A 385 -17.12 6.12 -5.96
C LYS A 385 -15.91 5.42 -6.60
N TYR A 386 -15.31 4.47 -5.90
CA TYR A 386 -14.11 3.77 -6.33
C TYR A 386 -14.45 2.47 -7.08
N ALA A 387 -13.83 2.30 -8.24
CA ALA A 387 -14.09 1.16 -9.13
C ALA A 387 -13.77 -0.19 -8.46
N GLY A 388 -12.62 -0.28 -7.76
CA GLY A 388 -12.22 -1.50 -7.06
C GLY A 388 -13.27 -1.97 -6.04
N LEU A 389 -13.94 -1.06 -5.32
CA LEU A 389 -15.03 -1.43 -4.41
C LEU A 389 -16.31 -1.85 -5.13
N ARG A 390 -16.64 -1.28 -6.28
CA ARG A 390 -17.75 -1.76 -7.11
C ARG A 390 -17.45 -3.17 -7.62
N GLN A 391 -16.25 -3.42 -8.13
CA GLN A 391 -15.80 -4.74 -8.58
C GLN A 391 -15.82 -5.77 -7.44
N PHE A 392 -15.26 -5.42 -6.28
CA PHE A 392 -15.31 -6.24 -5.06
C PHE A 392 -16.76 -6.59 -4.69
N THR A 393 -17.65 -5.60 -4.74
CA THR A 393 -19.07 -5.80 -4.43
C THR A 393 -19.74 -6.77 -5.39
N ILE A 394 -19.54 -6.61 -6.71
CA ILE A 394 -20.08 -7.52 -7.73
C ILE A 394 -19.64 -8.97 -7.46
N GLN A 395 -18.36 -9.18 -7.15
CA GLN A 395 -17.83 -10.51 -6.85
C GLN A 395 -18.47 -11.11 -5.59
N ARG A 396 -18.64 -10.30 -4.53
CA ARG A 396 -19.18 -10.77 -3.25
C ARG A 396 -20.69 -11.01 -3.28
N ILE A 397 -21.46 -10.14 -3.92
CA ILE A 397 -22.93 -10.27 -4.03
C ILE A 397 -23.32 -11.59 -4.70
N GLY A 398 -22.53 -12.09 -5.65
CA GLY A 398 -22.82 -13.34 -6.36
C GLY A 398 -22.90 -14.58 -5.45
N ASN A 399 -22.36 -14.50 -4.23
CA ASN A 399 -22.40 -15.56 -3.22
C ASN A 399 -23.46 -15.32 -2.14
N THR A 400 -24.33 -14.32 -2.31
CA THR A 400 -25.40 -13.96 -1.35
C THR A 400 -26.79 -14.32 -1.90
N PRO A 401 -27.82 -14.34 -1.05
CA PRO A 401 -29.22 -14.51 -1.50
C PRO A 401 -29.71 -13.41 -2.45
N TYR A 402 -29.08 -12.23 -2.46
CA TYR A 402 -29.47 -11.10 -3.32
C TYR A 402 -28.96 -11.20 -4.75
N LYS A 403 -28.28 -12.29 -5.11
CA LYS A 403 -27.59 -12.38 -6.40
C LYS A 403 -28.52 -12.25 -7.62
N THR A 404 -29.80 -12.57 -7.46
CA THR A 404 -30.86 -12.45 -8.47
C THR A 404 -31.92 -11.40 -8.09
N ASP A 405 -31.65 -10.56 -7.09
CA ASP A 405 -32.57 -9.48 -6.73
C ASP A 405 -32.73 -8.48 -7.89
N ALA A 406 -33.95 -8.06 -8.17
CA ALA A 406 -34.25 -7.23 -9.34
C ALA A 406 -33.56 -5.85 -9.29
N VAL A 407 -33.41 -5.26 -8.11
CA VAL A 407 -32.74 -3.97 -7.93
C VAL A 407 -31.24 -4.14 -8.11
N VAL A 408 -30.67 -5.21 -7.55
CA VAL A 408 -29.25 -5.57 -7.73
C VAL A 408 -28.93 -5.79 -9.20
N ILE A 409 -29.75 -6.57 -9.93
CA ILE A 409 -29.56 -6.80 -11.36
C ILE A 409 -29.62 -5.47 -12.13
N ALA A 410 -30.60 -4.60 -11.83
CA ALA A 410 -30.70 -3.30 -12.49
C ALA A 410 -29.48 -2.38 -12.23
N ASP A 411 -28.95 -2.38 -11.00
CA ASP A 411 -27.74 -1.61 -10.67
C ASP A 411 -26.51 -2.18 -11.41
N ILE A 412 -26.37 -3.51 -11.51
CA ILE A 412 -25.27 -4.15 -12.27
C ILE A 412 -25.41 -3.90 -13.78
N GLU A 413 -26.62 -3.88 -14.33
CA GLU A 413 -26.87 -3.48 -15.72
C GLU A 413 -26.41 -2.05 -16.00
N SER A 414 -26.62 -1.13 -15.04
CA SER A 414 -26.15 0.24 -15.14
C SER A 414 -24.61 0.29 -15.20
N ILE A 415 -23.93 -0.47 -14.34
CA ILE A 415 -22.46 -0.58 -14.33
C ILE A 415 -21.95 -1.12 -15.68
N ALA A 416 -22.51 -2.23 -16.15
CA ALA A 416 -22.10 -2.85 -17.42
C ALA A 416 -22.19 -1.88 -18.61
N ARG A 417 -23.17 -0.98 -18.61
CA ARG A 417 -23.37 0.02 -19.67
C ARG A 417 -22.47 1.24 -19.52
N ALA A 418 -22.35 1.78 -18.31
CA ALA A 418 -21.92 3.16 -18.10
C ALA A 418 -20.65 3.35 -17.27
N ASP A 419 -20.12 2.31 -16.61
CA ASP A 419 -18.93 2.47 -15.77
C ASP A 419 -17.72 2.94 -16.59
N LYS A 420 -16.87 3.78 -15.99
CA LYS A 420 -15.68 4.29 -16.68
C LYS A 420 -14.54 3.27 -16.66
N ASP A 421 -14.53 2.38 -15.68
CA ASP A 421 -13.51 1.37 -15.52
C ASP A 421 -13.88 0.08 -16.29
N ASN A 422 -12.98 -0.37 -17.16
CA ASN A 422 -13.22 -1.50 -18.04
C ASN A 422 -13.24 -2.84 -17.28
N LYS A 423 -12.42 -2.99 -16.24
CA LYS A 423 -12.42 -4.18 -15.37
C LYS A 423 -13.76 -4.32 -14.63
N THR A 424 -14.30 -3.23 -14.13
CA THR A 424 -15.60 -3.19 -13.46
C THR A 424 -16.74 -3.48 -14.43
N LYS A 425 -16.70 -2.95 -15.66
CA LYS A 425 -17.65 -3.34 -16.73
C LYS A 425 -17.60 -4.83 -17.02
N ALA A 426 -16.40 -5.39 -17.20
CA ALA A 426 -16.22 -6.81 -17.47
C ALA A 426 -16.76 -7.68 -16.33
N ALA A 427 -16.50 -7.29 -15.07
CA ALA A 427 -17.05 -7.95 -13.90
C ALA A 427 -18.59 -7.94 -13.90
N ALA A 428 -19.21 -6.80 -14.21
CA ALA A 428 -20.65 -6.67 -14.31
C ALA A 428 -21.25 -7.53 -15.43
N ILE A 429 -20.64 -7.55 -16.62
CA ILE A 429 -21.09 -8.38 -17.75
C ILE A 429 -21.02 -9.87 -17.38
N ASN A 430 -19.88 -10.32 -16.85
CA ASN A 430 -19.70 -11.71 -16.43
C ASN A 430 -20.71 -12.11 -15.33
N TYR A 431 -21.02 -11.19 -14.44
CA TYR A 431 -22.03 -11.38 -13.42
C TYR A 431 -23.43 -11.61 -14.03
N LEU A 432 -23.83 -10.78 -14.99
CA LEU A 432 -25.14 -10.87 -15.64
C LEU A 432 -25.30 -12.16 -16.44
N VAL A 433 -24.27 -12.59 -17.17
CA VAL A 433 -24.28 -13.89 -17.86
C VAL A 433 -24.52 -15.06 -16.88
N LYS A 434 -23.97 -14.96 -15.67
CA LYS A 434 -24.09 -16.03 -14.66
C LYS A 434 -25.40 -15.99 -13.87
N ASN A 435 -25.95 -14.80 -13.60
CA ASN A 435 -27.03 -14.62 -12.62
C ASN A 435 -28.27 -13.89 -13.15
N GLY A 436 -28.23 -13.34 -14.36
CA GLY A 436 -29.27 -12.47 -14.93
C GLY A 436 -30.45 -13.19 -15.59
N GLY A 437 -30.44 -14.53 -15.59
CA GLY A 437 -31.48 -15.36 -16.23
C GLY A 437 -31.47 -15.27 -17.76
N ASP A 438 -32.53 -15.75 -18.40
CA ASP A 438 -32.64 -15.92 -19.86
C ASP A 438 -32.47 -14.63 -20.71
N LYS A 439 -32.37 -13.46 -20.06
CA LYS A 439 -32.10 -12.18 -20.71
C LYS A 439 -30.64 -12.06 -21.20
N TYR A 440 -29.71 -12.82 -20.61
CA TYR A 440 -28.26 -12.74 -20.82
C TYR A 440 -27.67 -14.11 -21.12
#